data_AF-A0A4P7Z627-F1
#
_entry.id   AF-A0A4P7Z627-F1
#
_cell.length_a   1.000
_cell.length_b   1.000
_cell.length_c   1.000
_cell.angle_alpha   90.00
_cell.angle_beta   90.00
_cell.angle_gamma   90.00
#
_symmetry.space_group_name_H-M   'P 1'
#
loop_
_entity.id
_entity.type
_entity.pdbx_description
1 polymer ?
#
loop_
_entity_poly.entity_id
_entity_poly.type
_entity_poly.pdbx_seq_one_letter_code
_entity_poly.pdbx_strand_id
1 'polypeptide(L)'
;MSDWSAGYVSDIEYLPGFYREQGPAHLTLSCLINGIAPPSTANGFDYCELGCGHGTTVALFAAANPQGRFHAVDFHPAHIARARDAAEAAGLTNISFHEASFAEMAEGEGPELPEFDFVTLHGVYSWVSPMNRGAIARFLAKKLKPGGLVYVSYNAMPGWAPMMPLQRLLYEYSGLVHERSDRQVKAGLDFAEQLYKAGAKILGDEAMFDKLRGETKTQSATDQSVYLAHEYLNGSWQPLYHVDVARELGEAKLTYAGSATLFENYPDLALTPDQRKALDSIGVPSLRETFKDYCVGRPFRRDVFVRGARRISVAKRDAMLMDMAMALTIPRADARTTIQVPLGEATLEAKHYEPIFDALADGPRRIGELIDLPEVRRAGGNLSAVEIAGMLTGSNQAIPVPNPPERVTPLPGVLAHNRAAANELATSEGRKSSAFAASIGGAGLHVSTMEALLYDGLCEGVPETLDALVGHAMRRLAAPENADDASRKAIADSMDWCLRNSLPVWRKLGVIG
;
A
#
# COMPACT_ATOMS: atom_id res chain seq x y z
N MET A 1 13.83 32.46 -8.83
CA MET A 1 14.16 31.05 -9.09
C MET A 1 13.03 30.50 -9.94
N SER A 2 13.33 29.78 -11.02
CA SER A 2 12.31 29.06 -11.78
C SER A 2 11.60 28.09 -10.84
N ASP A 3 10.28 28.19 -10.72
CA ASP A 3 9.45 27.29 -9.91
C ASP A 3 9.31 25.93 -10.61
N TRP A 4 10.43 25.19 -10.64
CA TRP A 4 10.52 23.88 -11.29
C TRP A 4 9.76 22.81 -10.50
N SER A 5 9.50 23.03 -9.21
CA SER A 5 8.76 22.10 -8.36
C SER A 5 7.23 22.26 -8.47
N ALA A 6 6.75 23.28 -9.19
CA ALA A 6 5.32 23.55 -9.40
C ALA A 6 4.50 23.59 -8.10
N GLY A 7 5.09 24.12 -7.02
CA GLY A 7 4.48 24.19 -5.69
C GLY A 7 4.61 22.93 -4.84
N TYR A 8 5.36 21.92 -5.27
CA TYR A 8 5.74 20.76 -4.47
C TYR A 8 6.89 21.08 -3.50
N VAL A 9 6.84 20.50 -2.30
CA VAL A 9 7.91 20.58 -1.30
C VAL A 9 9.13 19.80 -1.79
N SER A 10 10.17 20.51 -2.23
CA SER A 10 11.36 19.94 -2.87
C SER A 10 12.68 20.18 -2.13
N ASP A 11 12.66 20.86 -0.98
CA ASP A 11 13.84 21.12 -0.14
C ASP A 11 14.11 19.99 0.88
N ILE A 12 13.19 19.04 1.00
CA ILE A 12 13.30 17.80 1.77
C ILE A 12 12.76 16.62 0.96
N GLU A 13 13.34 15.43 1.13
CA GLU A 13 12.90 14.19 0.49
C GLU A 13 11.71 13.56 1.24
N TYR A 14 10.75 12.99 0.50
CA TYR A 14 9.60 12.30 1.09
C TYR A 14 9.98 10.93 1.67
N LEU A 15 9.19 10.45 2.64
CA LEU A 15 9.49 9.19 3.32
C LEU A 15 9.23 7.97 2.40
N PRO A 16 10.12 6.97 2.39
CA PRO A 16 9.90 5.73 1.65
C PRO A 16 8.75 4.91 2.27
N GLY A 17 7.87 4.38 1.42
CA GLY A 17 6.71 3.59 1.82
C GLY A 17 6.46 2.39 0.91
N PHE A 18 5.81 1.36 1.47
CA PHE A 18 5.29 0.22 0.71
C PHE A 18 3.77 0.21 0.79
N TYR A 19 3.11 0.08 -0.36
CA TYR A 19 1.66 0.05 -0.47
C TYR A 19 1.21 -1.17 -1.26
N ARG A 20 0.85 -2.24 -0.55
CA ARG A 20 0.45 -3.53 -1.14
C ARG A 20 -0.72 -3.41 -2.12
N GLU A 21 -1.59 -2.41 -1.92
CA GLU A 21 -2.78 -2.18 -2.74
C GLU A 21 -2.44 -1.83 -4.20
N GLN A 22 -1.21 -1.41 -4.48
CA GLN A 22 -0.70 -1.15 -5.83
C GLN A 22 -0.35 -2.45 -6.59
N GLY A 23 -0.25 -3.59 -5.90
CA GLY A 23 0.26 -4.83 -6.48
C GLY A 23 -0.68 -5.45 -7.54
N PRO A 24 -0.16 -6.01 -8.64
CA PRO A 24 -0.97 -6.60 -9.71
C PRO A 24 -1.98 -7.64 -9.22
N ALA A 25 -1.60 -8.48 -8.25
CA ALA A 25 -2.49 -9.49 -7.66
C ALA A 25 -3.66 -8.85 -6.88
N HIS A 26 -3.39 -7.78 -6.14
CA HIS A 26 -4.39 -7.03 -5.37
C HIS A 26 -5.39 -6.32 -6.29
N LEU A 27 -4.89 -5.68 -7.35
CA LEU A 27 -5.73 -5.00 -8.35
C LEU A 27 -6.58 -5.99 -9.15
N THR A 28 -6.01 -7.15 -9.48
CA THR A 28 -6.73 -8.28 -10.10
C THR A 28 -7.89 -8.73 -9.20
N LEU A 29 -7.62 -8.94 -7.91
CA LEU A 29 -8.65 -9.34 -6.95
C LEU A 29 -9.75 -8.28 -6.81
N SER A 30 -9.41 -6.99 -6.73
CA SER A 30 -10.41 -5.90 -6.68
C SER A 30 -11.35 -5.92 -7.88
N CYS A 31 -10.84 -6.18 -9.08
CA CYS A 31 -11.66 -6.34 -10.29
C CYS A 31 -12.57 -7.58 -10.20
N LEU A 32 -12.02 -8.73 -9.79
CA LEU A 32 -12.77 -9.98 -9.70
C LEU A 32 -13.91 -9.90 -8.69
N ILE A 33 -13.69 -9.32 -7.50
CA ILE A 33 -14.75 -9.10 -6.49
C ILE A 33 -15.93 -8.35 -7.11
N ASN A 34 -15.65 -7.37 -7.96
CA ASN A 34 -16.65 -6.56 -8.64
C ASN A 34 -17.15 -7.16 -9.97
N GLY A 35 -16.73 -8.37 -10.36
CA GLY A 35 -17.16 -9.02 -11.61
C GLY A 35 -16.67 -8.29 -12.88
N ILE A 36 -15.51 -7.64 -12.80
CA ILE A 36 -14.80 -7.01 -13.91
C ILE A 36 -13.65 -7.92 -14.35
N ALA A 37 -13.46 -8.09 -15.65
CA ALA A 37 -12.32 -8.82 -16.20
C ALA A 37 -11.01 -8.04 -15.93
N PRO A 38 -10.04 -8.62 -15.20
CA PRO A 38 -8.70 -8.05 -15.10
C PRO A 38 -7.87 -8.37 -16.36
N PRO A 39 -6.75 -7.65 -16.60
CA PRO A 39 -5.76 -8.05 -17.59
C PRO A 39 -5.12 -9.39 -17.18
N SER A 40 -4.66 -10.16 -18.17
CA SER A 40 -3.95 -11.41 -17.91
C SER A 40 -2.49 -11.14 -17.55
N THR A 41 -1.99 -11.77 -16.49
CA THR A 41 -0.57 -11.67 -16.07
C THR A 41 0.23 -12.94 -16.37
N ALA A 42 -0.41 -13.96 -16.96
CA ALA A 42 0.17 -15.29 -17.15
C ALA A 42 1.41 -15.31 -18.06
N ASN A 43 1.51 -14.39 -19.03
CA ASN A 43 2.60 -14.31 -20.01
C ASN A 43 3.50 -13.10 -19.79
N GLY A 44 3.59 -12.61 -18.55
CA GLY A 44 4.21 -11.32 -18.24
C GLY A 44 3.23 -10.15 -18.40
N PHE A 45 3.65 -8.98 -17.94
CA PHE A 45 2.87 -7.74 -17.97
C PHE A 45 3.76 -6.52 -17.92
N ASP A 46 3.25 -5.38 -18.38
CA ASP A 46 3.90 -4.08 -18.30
C ASP A 46 3.25 -3.24 -17.19
N TYR A 47 4.07 -2.70 -16.29
CA TYR A 47 3.64 -1.94 -15.13
C TYR A 47 4.32 -0.56 -15.11
N CYS A 48 3.56 0.49 -14.78
CA CYS A 48 4.10 1.83 -14.55
C CYS A 48 3.70 2.38 -13.16
N GLU A 49 4.65 2.84 -12.36
CA GLU A 49 4.38 3.71 -11.18
C GLU A 49 4.65 5.17 -11.57
N LEU A 50 3.64 6.02 -11.45
CA LEU A 50 3.71 7.46 -11.67
C LEU A 50 3.87 8.19 -10.32
N GLY A 51 4.89 9.04 -10.21
CA GLY A 51 5.28 9.67 -8.94
C GLY A 51 5.89 8.65 -7.98
N CYS A 52 6.90 7.90 -8.45
CA CYS A 52 7.43 6.75 -7.71
C CYS A 52 8.26 7.11 -6.47
N GLY A 53 8.64 8.39 -6.29
CA GLY A 53 9.57 8.81 -5.24
C GLY A 53 10.82 7.94 -5.24
N HIS A 54 11.20 7.40 -4.08
CA HIS A 54 12.35 6.50 -3.92
C HIS A 54 12.20 5.12 -4.58
N GLY A 55 11.08 4.82 -5.23
CA GLY A 55 10.89 3.58 -5.97
C GLY A 55 10.72 2.32 -5.11
N THR A 56 10.53 2.46 -3.79
CA THR A 56 10.48 1.32 -2.86
C THR A 56 9.38 0.32 -3.22
N THR A 57 8.17 0.78 -3.55
CA THR A 57 7.04 -0.10 -3.88
C THR A 57 7.26 -0.82 -5.21
N VAL A 58 7.56 -0.10 -6.29
CA VAL A 58 7.81 -0.70 -7.61
C VAL A 58 9.03 -1.63 -7.64
N ALA A 59 10.12 -1.30 -6.92
CA ALA A 59 11.29 -2.17 -6.83
C ALA A 59 10.96 -3.51 -6.13
N LEU A 60 10.17 -3.46 -5.06
CA LEU A 60 9.67 -4.66 -4.38
C LEU A 60 8.81 -5.51 -5.32
N PHE A 61 7.89 -4.91 -6.07
CA PHE A 61 7.10 -5.65 -7.05
C PHE A 61 7.94 -6.22 -8.19
N ALA A 62 8.96 -5.49 -8.66
CA ALA A 62 9.89 -5.98 -9.66
C ALA A 62 10.66 -7.22 -9.18
N ALA A 63 11.13 -7.20 -7.93
CA ALA A 63 11.76 -8.35 -7.29
C ALA A 63 10.81 -9.56 -7.18
N ALA A 64 9.55 -9.32 -6.79
CA ALA A 64 8.54 -10.35 -6.58
C ALA A 64 7.90 -10.88 -7.88
N ASN A 65 8.09 -10.21 -9.02
CA ASN A 65 7.48 -10.55 -10.31
C ASN A 65 8.54 -10.54 -11.44
N PRO A 66 9.41 -11.55 -11.53
CA PRO A 66 10.49 -11.60 -12.53
C PRO A 66 9.97 -11.62 -13.98
N GLN A 67 8.72 -12.01 -14.21
CA GLN A 67 8.04 -12.00 -15.50
C GLN A 67 7.48 -10.63 -15.90
N GLY A 68 7.37 -9.69 -14.96
CA GLY A 68 6.86 -8.34 -15.21
C GLY A 68 7.96 -7.39 -15.65
N ARG A 69 7.62 -6.40 -16.48
CA ARG A 69 8.49 -5.26 -16.84
C ARG A 69 7.96 -4.01 -16.17
N PHE A 70 8.82 -3.36 -15.39
CA PHE A 70 8.43 -2.25 -14.52
C PHE A 70 9.07 -0.95 -14.99
N HIS A 71 8.27 0.09 -15.05
CA HIS A 71 8.69 1.46 -15.33
C HIS A 71 8.25 2.34 -14.16
N ALA A 72 9.14 3.22 -13.72
CA ALA A 72 8.89 4.10 -12.59
C ALA A 72 9.29 5.51 -12.99
N VAL A 73 8.37 6.47 -12.82
CA VAL A 73 8.55 7.84 -13.29
C VAL A 73 8.39 8.80 -12.12
N ASP A 74 9.34 9.70 -11.95
CA ASP A 74 9.27 10.82 -11.00
C ASP A 74 9.98 12.03 -11.61
N PHE A 75 9.57 13.24 -11.22
CA PHE A 75 10.19 14.46 -11.72
C PHE A 75 11.42 14.88 -10.90
N HIS A 76 11.60 14.30 -9.70
CA HIS A 76 12.67 14.68 -8.79
C HIS A 76 13.96 13.89 -9.06
N PRO A 77 15.05 14.54 -9.53
CA PRO A 77 16.26 13.82 -9.95
C PRO A 77 16.93 13.04 -8.82
N ALA A 78 16.92 13.55 -7.58
CA ALA A 78 17.52 12.84 -6.44
C ALA A 78 16.77 11.53 -6.11
N HIS A 79 15.44 11.52 -6.26
CA HIS A 79 14.63 10.32 -6.04
C HIS A 79 15.00 9.25 -7.07
N ILE A 80 15.11 9.65 -8.35
CA ILE A 80 15.47 8.74 -9.45
C ILE A 80 16.89 8.20 -9.29
N ALA A 81 17.86 9.04 -8.91
CA ALA A 81 19.22 8.60 -8.65
C ALA A 81 19.27 7.54 -7.54
N ARG A 82 18.64 7.82 -6.38
CA ARG A 82 18.58 6.87 -5.26
C ARG A 82 17.88 5.57 -5.64
N ALA A 83 16.79 5.65 -6.39
CA ALA A 83 16.04 4.47 -6.83
C ALA A 83 16.85 3.58 -7.79
N ARG A 84 17.64 4.18 -8.69
CA ARG A 84 18.57 3.46 -9.58
C ARG A 84 19.66 2.76 -8.78
N ASP A 85 20.30 3.45 -7.85
CA ASP A 85 21.35 2.86 -6.99
C ASP A 85 20.80 1.67 -6.19
N ALA A 86 19.60 1.80 -5.62
CA ALA A 86 18.95 0.73 -4.87
C ALA A 86 18.61 -0.49 -5.75
N ALA A 87 18.11 -0.26 -6.97
CA ALA A 87 17.79 -1.34 -7.90
C ALA A 87 19.04 -2.04 -8.43
N GLU A 88 20.12 -1.30 -8.71
CA GLU A 88 21.42 -1.87 -9.11
C GLU A 88 22.01 -2.72 -7.98
N ALA A 89 22.01 -2.20 -6.74
CA ALA A 89 22.48 -2.95 -5.57
C ALA A 89 21.68 -4.24 -5.31
N ALA A 90 20.38 -4.23 -5.62
CA ALA A 90 19.52 -5.41 -5.55
C ALA A 90 19.57 -6.31 -6.81
N GLY A 91 20.33 -5.93 -7.85
CA GLY A 91 20.45 -6.70 -9.09
C GLY A 91 19.15 -6.82 -9.89
N LEU A 92 18.25 -5.83 -9.77
CA LEU A 92 16.96 -5.84 -10.46
C LEU A 92 17.12 -5.40 -11.92
N THR A 93 16.87 -6.33 -12.86
CA THR A 93 17.05 -6.08 -14.30
C THR A 93 15.75 -5.82 -15.07
N ASN A 94 14.61 -6.01 -14.42
CA ASN A 94 13.28 -5.89 -15.02
C ASN A 94 12.58 -4.57 -14.65
N ILE A 95 13.32 -3.58 -14.14
CA ILE A 95 12.83 -2.26 -13.76
C ILE A 95 13.66 -1.15 -14.40
N SER A 96 13.01 -0.04 -14.76
CA SER A 96 13.68 1.17 -15.25
C SER A 96 13.07 2.41 -14.61
N PHE A 97 13.94 3.30 -14.10
CA PHE A 97 13.57 4.57 -13.48
C PHE A 97 13.83 5.73 -14.43
N HIS A 98 12.85 6.62 -14.55
CA HIS A 98 12.87 7.74 -15.50
C HIS A 98 12.60 9.06 -14.78
N GLU A 99 13.48 10.03 -15.02
CA GLU A 99 13.23 11.42 -14.65
C GLU A 99 12.35 12.05 -15.72
N ALA A 100 11.10 12.35 -15.39
CA ALA A 100 10.18 13.08 -16.25
C ALA A 100 8.98 13.61 -15.46
N SER A 101 8.49 14.79 -15.85
CA SER A 101 7.23 15.34 -15.39
C SER A 101 6.03 14.72 -16.12
N PHE A 102 4.83 14.81 -15.53
CA PHE A 102 3.60 14.36 -16.19
C PHE A 102 3.31 15.12 -17.49
N ALA A 103 3.70 16.40 -17.56
CA ALA A 103 3.55 17.22 -18.75
C ALA A 103 4.42 16.70 -19.91
N GLU A 104 5.71 16.49 -19.69
CA GLU A 104 6.64 15.94 -20.70
C GLU A 104 6.15 14.56 -21.18
N MET A 105 5.71 13.70 -20.26
CA MET A 105 5.13 12.39 -20.58
C MET A 105 3.86 12.49 -21.43
N ALA A 106 2.99 13.46 -21.15
CA ALA A 106 1.74 13.67 -21.90
C ALA A 106 1.98 14.27 -23.29
N GLU A 107 3.01 15.09 -23.43
CA GLU A 107 3.39 15.79 -24.68
C GLU A 107 4.26 14.92 -25.59
N GLY A 108 4.84 13.85 -25.05
CA GLY A 108 5.71 12.93 -25.78
C GLY A 108 7.17 13.38 -25.82
N GLU A 109 7.55 14.29 -24.91
CA GLU A 109 8.91 14.79 -24.72
C GLU A 109 9.67 13.98 -23.66
N GLY A 110 8.96 13.12 -22.91
CA GLY A 110 9.53 12.20 -21.93
C GLY A 110 10.14 10.91 -22.53
N PRO A 111 10.60 9.96 -21.68
CA PRO A 111 11.15 8.68 -22.09
C PRO A 111 10.23 7.88 -23.02
N GLU A 112 10.84 7.08 -23.90
CA GLU A 112 10.11 6.09 -24.68
C GLU A 112 9.59 4.96 -23.78
N LEU A 113 8.28 4.98 -23.52
CA LEU A 113 7.60 3.98 -22.71
C LEU A 113 6.68 3.07 -23.53
N PRO A 114 6.54 1.78 -23.16
CA PRO A 114 5.57 0.88 -23.78
C PRO A 114 4.13 1.26 -23.39
N GLU A 115 3.16 0.51 -23.91
CA GLU A 115 1.82 0.51 -23.31
C GLU A 115 1.80 -0.41 -22.08
N PHE A 116 0.94 -0.11 -21.11
CA PHE A 116 0.91 -0.74 -19.79
C PHE A 116 -0.37 -1.52 -19.53
N ASP A 117 -0.24 -2.66 -18.84
CA ASP A 117 -1.36 -3.42 -18.27
C ASP A 117 -1.79 -2.83 -16.92
N PHE A 118 -0.85 -2.25 -16.17
CA PHE A 118 -1.10 -1.61 -14.88
C PHE A 118 -0.40 -0.24 -14.84
N VAL A 119 -1.13 0.78 -14.40
CA VAL A 119 -0.54 2.07 -14.03
C VAL A 119 -0.99 2.41 -12.62
N THR A 120 -0.07 2.77 -11.73
CA THR A 120 -0.39 3.14 -10.35
C THR A 120 0.13 4.53 -10.04
N LEU A 121 -0.64 5.27 -9.23
CA LEU A 121 -0.26 6.56 -8.69
C LEU A 121 -0.76 6.64 -7.24
N HIS A 122 0.16 6.47 -6.30
CA HIS A 122 -0.14 6.54 -4.87
C HIS A 122 0.34 7.86 -4.28
N GLY A 123 -0.57 8.61 -3.65
CA GLY A 123 -0.19 9.87 -2.99
C GLY A 123 0.23 10.96 -3.99
N VAL A 124 -0.37 10.96 -5.18
CA VAL A 124 -0.06 11.95 -6.24
C VAL A 124 -1.27 12.82 -6.56
N TYR A 125 -2.44 12.21 -6.77
CA TYR A 125 -3.55 12.89 -7.45
C TYR A 125 -4.11 14.11 -6.70
N SER A 126 -4.10 14.08 -5.36
CA SER A 126 -4.47 15.23 -4.52
C SER A 126 -3.41 16.30 -4.40
N TRP A 127 -2.16 16.04 -4.82
CA TRP A 127 -1.01 16.94 -4.62
C TRP A 127 -0.62 17.69 -5.87
N VAL A 128 -1.24 17.38 -6.99
CA VAL A 128 -0.91 17.96 -8.29
C VAL A 128 -2.03 18.85 -8.79
N SER A 129 -1.63 19.90 -9.51
CA SER A 129 -2.54 20.86 -10.10
C SER A 129 -3.53 20.20 -11.07
N PRO A 130 -4.69 20.82 -11.33
CA PRO A 130 -5.63 20.34 -12.36
C PRO A 130 -4.97 20.14 -13.73
N MET A 131 -3.98 20.97 -14.09
CA MET A 131 -3.21 20.82 -15.33
C MET A 131 -2.42 19.51 -15.36
N ASN A 132 -1.75 19.16 -14.26
CA ASN A 132 -1.02 17.90 -14.12
C ASN A 132 -1.95 16.69 -14.07
N ARG A 133 -3.13 16.79 -13.44
CA ARG A 133 -4.16 15.73 -13.53
C ARG A 133 -4.63 15.51 -14.96
N GLY A 134 -4.85 16.59 -15.71
CA GLY A 134 -5.13 16.51 -17.15
C GLY A 134 -3.99 15.88 -17.95
N ALA A 135 -2.73 16.15 -17.60
CA ALA A 135 -1.56 15.51 -18.22
C ALA A 135 -1.53 14.00 -17.93
N ILE A 136 -1.79 13.60 -16.69
CA ILE A 136 -1.94 12.18 -16.29
C ILE A 136 -3.03 11.50 -17.13
N ALA A 137 -4.22 12.11 -17.25
CA ALA A 137 -5.31 11.55 -18.05
C ALA A 137 -4.92 11.39 -19.53
N ARG A 138 -4.23 12.37 -20.13
CA ARG A 138 -3.74 12.27 -21.51
C ARG A 138 -2.67 11.18 -21.69
N PHE A 139 -1.75 11.04 -20.73
CA PHE A 139 -0.78 9.96 -20.72
C PHE A 139 -1.48 8.59 -20.67
N LEU A 140 -2.43 8.40 -19.74
CA LEU A 140 -3.20 7.16 -19.61
C LEU A 140 -3.98 6.84 -20.91
N ALA A 141 -4.56 7.85 -21.56
CA ALA A 141 -5.26 7.68 -22.83
C ALA A 141 -4.36 7.15 -23.96
N LYS A 142 -3.05 7.47 -23.93
CA LYS A 142 -2.06 7.04 -24.93
C LYS A 142 -1.35 5.74 -24.56
N LYS A 143 -1.12 5.49 -23.27
CA LYS A 143 -0.19 4.45 -22.80
C LYS A 143 -0.84 3.31 -22.04
N LEU A 144 -2.12 3.36 -21.70
CA LEU A 144 -2.77 2.24 -21.04
C LEU A 144 -3.40 1.28 -22.06
N LYS A 145 -3.09 -0.01 -22.01
CA LYS A 145 -3.70 -1.01 -22.91
C LYS A 145 -5.22 -1.07 -22.72
N PRO A 146 -6.01 -1.45 -23.74
CA PRO A 146 -7.40 -1.86 -23.54
C PRO A 146 -7.49 -3.00 -22.52
N GLY A 147 -8.33 -2.85 -21.49
CA GLY A 147 -8.41 -3.76 -20.34
C GLY A 147 -7.36 -3.50 -19.26
N GLY A 148 -6.42 -2.56 -19.47
CA GLY A 148 -5.45 -2.16 -18.47
C GLY A 148 -6.09 -1.45 -17.28
N LEU A 149 -5.46 -1.59 -16.11
CA LEU A 149 -5.93 -1.07 -14.83
C LEU A 149 -5.16 0.18 -14.41
N VAL A 150 -5.87 1.10 -13.76
CA VAL A 150 -5.29 2.26 -13.08
C VAL A 150 -5.64 2.19 -11.61
N TYR A 151 -4.62 2.20 -10.76
CA TYR A 151 -4.77 2.48 -9.33
C TYR A 151 -4.51 3.96 -9.08
N VAL A 152 -5.42 4.64 -8.38
CA VAL A 152 -5.23 6.02 -7.94
C VAL A 152 -5.64 6.18 -6.49
N SER A 153 -4.75 6.77 -5.68
CA SER A 153 -5.09 7.18 -4.32
C SER A 153 -5.12 8.69 -4.17
N TYR A 154 -6.04 9.17 -3.33
CA TYR A 154 -6.29 10.59 -3.13
C TYR A 154 -7.02 10.88 -1.81
N ASN A 155 -6.76 12.06 -1.26
CA ASN A 155 -7.53 12.61 -0.16
C ASN A 155 -8.94 12.91 -0.66
N ALA A 156 -9.95 12.47 0.07
CA ALA A 156 -11.33 12.43 -0.39
C ALA A 156 -12.26 13.38 0.38
N MET A 157 -13.13 14.03 -0.38
CA MET A 157 -14.29 14.75 0.18
C MET A 157 -15.51 13.82 0.26
N PRO A 158 -16.41 14.02 1.24
CA PRO A 158 -16.39 15.07 2.27
C PRO A 158 -15.54 14.73 3.51
N GLY A 159 -14.89 13.56 3.59
CA GLY A 159 -14.19 13.12 4.82
C GLY A 159 -13.07 14.04 5.29
N TRP A 160 -12.42 14.77 4.39
CA TRP A 160 -11.41 15.78 4.74
C TRP A 160 -11.97 17.14 5.20
N ALA A 161 -13.28 17.38 5.08
CA ALA A 161 -13.87 18.68 5.40
C ALA A 161 -13.47 19.24 6.78
N PRO A 162 -13.43 18.44 7.87
CA PRO A 162 -13.02 18.94 9.19
C PRO A 162 -11.58 19.45 9.27
N MET A 163 -10.68 18.95 8.41
CA MET A 163 -9.25 19.30 8.42
C MET A 163 -8.92 20.51 7.53
N MET A 164 -9.84 20.90 6.62
CA MET A 164 -9.60 21.98 5.66
C MET A 164 -9.21 23.32 6.30
N PRO A 165 -9.85 23.80 7.39
CA PRO A 165 -9.47 25.06 8.02
C PRO A 165 -8.05 25.01 8.61
N LEU A 166 -7.68 23.90 9.25
CA LEU A 166 -6.36 23.71 9.83
C LEU A 166 -5.30 23.69 8.74
N GLN A 167 -5.49 22.89 7.68
CA GLN A 167 -4.49 22.82 6.60
C GLN A 167 -4.26 24.18 5.95
N ARG A 168 -5.33 24.94 5.66
CA ARG A 168 -5.17 26.26 5.02
C ARG A 168 -4.37 27.21 5.91
N LEU A 169 -4.62 27.17 7.22
CA LEU A 169 -3.85 27.96 8.19
C LEU A 169 -2.38 27.53 8.22
N LEU A 170 -2.11 26.22 8.25
CA LEU A 170 -0.75 25.68 8.25
C LEU A 170 0.02 26.15 7.01
N TYR A 171 -0.57 26.02 5.83
CA TYR A 171 0.05 26.43 4.56
C TYR A 171 0.42 27.92 4.55
N GLU A 172 -0.55 28.79 4.86
CA GLU A 172 -0.35 30.25 4.82
C GLU A 172 0.66 30.74 5.87
N TYR A 173 0.57 30.22 7.09
CA TYR A 173 1.47 30.65 8.16
C TYR A 173 2.89 30.13 7.94
N SER A 174 3.04 28.88 7.51
CA SER A 174 4.34 28.28 7.23
C SER A 174 5.09 29.04 6.14
N GLY A 175 4.39 29.60 5.14
CA GLY A 175 4.97 30.46 4.11
C GLY A 175 5.57 31.78 4.63
N LEU A 176 5.23 32.20 5.85
CA LEU A 176 5.84 33.37 6.51
C LEU A 176 7.18 33.03 7.18
N VAL A 177 7.52 31.75 7.28
CA VAL A 177 8.72 31.26 7.99
C VAL A 177 9.82 30.95 6.97
N HIS A 178 10.95 31.65 7.07
CA HIS A 178 12.10 31.47 6.17
C HIS A 178 13.08 30.41 6.69
N GLU A 179 12.60 29.18 6.87
CA GLU A 179 13.41 28.01 7.23
C GLU A 179 13.14 26.81 6.29
N ARG A 180 13.73 25.65 6.55
CA ARG A 180 13.44 24.38 5.86
C ARG A 180 12.01 23.89 6.16
N SER A 181 11.35 23.22 5.21
CA SER A 181 9.91 22.90 5.30
C SER A 181 9.49 22.07 6.53
N ASP A 182 10.35 21.20 7.06
CA ASP A 182 10.10 20.45 8.30
C ASP A 182 10.03 21.35 9.55
N ARG A 183 10.72 22.50 9.54
CA ARG A 183 10.63 23.50 10.59
C ARG A 183 9.48 24.47 10.36
N GLN A 184 9.21 24.83 9.10
CA GLN A 184 8.07 25.66 8.74
C GLN A 184 6.75 25.03 9.23
N VAL A 185 6.55 23.72 8.97
CA VAL A 185 5.31 23.04 9.39
C VAL A 185 5.17 22.97 10.91
N LYS A 186 6.28 22.83 11.66
CA LYS A 186 6.27 22.90 13.13
C LYS A 186 5.82 24.27 13.62
N ALA A 187 6.35 25.35 13.03
CA ALA A 187 5.94 26.71 13.37
C ALA A 187 4.46 26.96 13.03
N GLY A 188 3.99 26.46 11.89
CA GLY A 188 2.56 26.46 11.54
C GLY A 188 1.70 25.75 12.58
N LEU A 189 2.11 24.56 13.03
CA LEU A 189 1.41 23.79 14.06
C LEU A 189 1.41 24.52 15.40
N ASP A 190 2.54 25.10 15.82
CA ASP A 190 2.66 25.90 17.05
C ASP A 190 1.66 27.06 17.05
N PHE A 191 1.56 27.78 15.94
CA PHE A 191 0.62 28.87 15.80
C PHE A 191 -0.84 28.42 15.78
N ALA A 192 -1.16 27.35 15.03
CA ALA A 192 -2.50 26.79 14.98
C ALA A 192 -2.98 26.32 16.37
N GLU A 193 -2.11 25.65 17.12
CA GLU A 193 -2.39 25.20 18.48
C GLU A 193 -2.56 26.39 19.45
N GLN A 194 -1.75 27.44 19.29
CA GLN A 194 -1.91 28.68 20.05
C GLN A 194 -3.29 29.32 19.81
N LEU A 195 -3.74 29.40 18.55
CA LEU A 195 -5.07 29.92 18.21
C LEU A 195 -6.19 29.02 18.76
N TYR A 196 -6.02 27.70 18.67
CA TYR A 196 -6.96 26.75 19.26
C TYR A 196 -7.10 26.96 20.79
N LYS A 197 -5.98 27.11 21.50
CA LYS A 197 -5.92 27.43 22.94
C LYS A 197 -6.54 28.80 23.26
N ALA A 198 -6.48 29.76 22.32
CA ALA A 198 -7.14 31.06 22.41
C ALA A 198 -8.65 31.03 22.07
N GLY A 199 -9.22 29.87 21.69
CA GLY A 199 -10.65 29.68 21.47
C GLY A 199 -11.06 29.38 20.02
N ALA A 200 -10.14 29.29 19.07
CA ALA A 200 -10.44 28.96 17.67
C ALA A 200 -10.76 27.45 17.48
N LYS A 201 -11.92 26.99 17.98
CA LYS A 201 -12.33 25.58 17.97
C LYS A 201 -12.54 24.97 16.58
N ILE A 202 -12.65 25.80 15.54
CA ILE A 202 -12.73 25.34 14.15
C ILE A 202 -11.45 24.65 13.65
N LEU A 203 -10.33 24.83 14.36
CA LEU A 203 -9.02 24.26 14.00
C LEU A 203 -8.83 22.81 14.46
N GLY A 204 -9.74 22.26 15.26
CA GLY A 204 -9.66 20.88 15.77
C GLY A 204 -9.82 20.80 17.27
N ASP A 205 -9.20 19.78 17.87
CA ASP A 205 -9.20 19.48 19.30
C ASP A 205 -7.80 19.10 19.81
N GLU A 206 -7.63 18.92 21.13
CA GLU A 206 -6.33 18.59 21.73
C GLU A 206 -5.78 17.25 21.24
N ALA A 207 -6.62 16.23 21.11
CA ALA A 207 -6.20 14.90 20.66
C ALA A 207 -5.66 14.92 19.22
N MET A 208 -6.23 15.77 18.36
CA MET A 208 -5.72 16.00 17.01
C MET A 208 -4.33 16.62 17.01
N PHE A 209 -4.09 17.68 17.80
CA PHE A 209 -2.76 18.31 17.88
C PHE A 209 -1.72 17.36 18.47
N ASP A 210 -2.07 16.61 19.51
CA ASP A 210 -1.21 15.58 20.10
C ASP A 210 -0.84 14.52 19.05
N LYS A 211 -1.81 14.08 18.24
CA LYS A 211 -1.57 13.12 17.15
C LYS A 211 -0.67 13.69 16.06
N LEU A 212 -0.84 14.95 15.68
CA LEU A 212 -0.01 15.58 14.65
C LEU A 212 1.44 15.72 15.11
N ARG A 213 1.68 16.01 16.39
CA ARG A 213 3.03 16.16 16.97
C ARG A 213 3.68 14.87 17.41
N GLY A 214 2.88 13.87 17.76
CA GLY A 214 3.36 12.65 18.39
C GLY A 214 4.20 11.78 17.47
N GLU A 215 5.12 11.02 18.07
CA GLU A 215 5.68 9.85 17.40
C GLU A 215 4.58 8.81 17.16
N THR A 216 4.57 8.20 15.98
CA THR A 216 3.72 7.04 15.73
C THR A 216 4.51 5.74 15.97
N LYS A 217 3.82 4.60 15.96
CA LYS A 217 4.49 3.28 16.05
C LYS A 217 5.52 3.09 14.92
N THR A 218 5.34 3.76 13.78
CA THR A 218 6.12 3.55 12.55
C THR A 218 7.09 4.69 12.22
N GLN A 219 6.97 5.86 12.84
CA GLN A 219 7.73 7.08 12.49
C GLN A 219 8.25 7.80 13.73
N SER A 220 9.47 8.36 13.63
CA SER A 220 10.02 9.28 14.64
C SER A 220 9.35 10.67 14.57
N ALA A 221 9.58 11.52 15.56
CA ALA A 221 9.07 12.90 15.53
C ALA A 221 9.63 13.73 14.35
N THR A 222 10.86 13.42 13.91
CA THR A 222 11.46 14.02 12.72
C THR A 222 10.75 13.56 11.45
N ASP A 223 10.55 12.25 11.29
CA ASP A 223 9.82 11.69 10.15
C ASP A 223 8.39 12.23 10.09
N GLN A 224 7.74 12.33 11.25
CA GLN A 224 6.42 12.93 11.36
C GLN A 224 6.42 14.36 10.83
N SER A 225 7.43 15.16 11.13
CA SER A 225 7.54 16.53 10.64
C SER A 225 7.76 16.61 9.13
N VAL A 226 8.59 15.70 8.58
CA VAL A 226 8.76 15.56 7.12
C VAL A 226 7.44 15.19 6.46
N TYR A 227 6.74 14.17 6.98
CA TYR A 227 5.42 13.77 6.49
C TYR A 227 4.44 14.94 6.48
N LEU A 228 4.33 15.66 7.60
CA LEU A 228 3.44 16.82 7.72
C LEU A 228 3.78 17.94 6.73
N ALA A 229 5.08 18.16 6.46
CA ALA A 229 5.49 19.17 5.50
C ALA A 229 5.01 18.81 4.09
N HIS A 230 5.26 17.58 3.64
CA HIS A 230 4.77 17.12 2.33
C HIS A 230 3.23 17.07 2.26
N GLU A 231 2.55 16.78 3.39
CA GLU A 231 1.09 16.70 3.49
C GLU A 231 0.42 18.08 3.61
N TYR A 232 1.03 19.10 4.20
CA TYR A 232 0.30 20.35 4.48
C TYR A 232 0.86 21.57 3.79
N LEU A 233 2.10 21.52 3.30
CA LEU A 233 2.77 22.67 2.70
C LEU A 233 2.79 22.65 1.16
N ASN A 234 2.12 21.69 0.53
CA ASN A 234 2.04 21.61 -0.93
C ASN A 234 1.02 22.61 -1.50
N GLY A 235 1.44 23.45 -2.45
CA GLY A 235 0.62 24.56 -2.97
C GLY A 235 -0.58 24.13 -3.82
N SER A 236 -0.54 22.91 -4.38
CA SER A 236 -1.62 22.34 -5.18
C SER A 236 -2.46 21.29 -4.43
N TRP A 237 -2.31 21.18 -3.10
CA TRP A 237 -3.07 20.19 -2.34
C TRP A 237 -4.58 20.43 -2.40
N GLN A 238 -5.32 19.40 -2.80
CA GLN A 238 -6.77 19.41 -2.90
C GLN A 238 -7.37 18.02 -2.63
N PRO A 239 -8.17 17.86 -1.57
CA PRO A 239 -9.07 16.71 -1.44
C PRO A 239 -10.16 16.73 -2.51
N LEU A 240 -10.48 15.57 -3.09
CA LEU A 240 -11.32 15.43 -4.28
C LEU A 240 -12.57 14.60 -4.00
N TYR A 241 -13.67 14.88 -4.71
CA TYR A 241 -14.83 13.98 -4.72
C TYR A 241 -14.61 12.85 -5.74
N HIS A 242 -15.07 11.64 -5.42
CA HIS A 242 -14.98 10.50 -6.35
C HIS A 242 -15.56 10.80 -7.73
N VAL A 243 -16.74 11.44 -7.81
CA VAL A 243 -17.37 11.77 -9.11
C VAL A 243 -16.49 12.64 -10.00
N ASP A 244 -15.68 13.53 -9.43
CA ASP A 244 -14.81 14.42 -10.20
C ASP A 244 -13.58 13.66 -10.70
N VAL A 245 -12.96 12.83 -9.85
CA VAL A 245 -11.88 11.91 -10.26
C VAL A 245 -12.35 10.98 -11.38
N ALA A 246 -13.54 10.39 -11.23
CA ALA A 246 -14.11 9.51 -12.25
C ALA A 246 -14.40 10.25 -13.57
N ARG A 247 -14.77 11.54 -13.52
CA ARG A 247 -14.99 12.36 -14.71
C ARG A 247 -13.68 12.71 -15.42
N GLU A 248 -12.68 13.16 -14.67
CA GLU A 248 -11.34 13.48 -15.19
C GLU A 248 -10.70 12.25 -15.85
N LEU A 249 -10.70 11.10 -15.17
CA LEU A 249 -10.16 9.85 -15.72
C LEU A 249 -11.01 9.28 -16.86
N GLY A 250 -12.31 9.60 -16.90
CA GLY A 250 -13.21 9.22 -17.98
C GLY A 250 -12.75 9.68 -19.36
N GLU A 251 -12.00 10.79 -19.46
CA GLU A 251 -11.39 11.26 -20.70
C GLU A 251 -10.41 10.24 -21.31
N ALA A 252 -9.79 9.40 -20.48
CA ALA A 252 -8.93 8.29 -20.89
C ALA A 252 -9.69 6.98 -21.16
N LYS A 253 -11.04 7.03 -21.25
CA LYS A 253 -11.93 5.86 -21.38
C LYS A 253 -11.85 4.91 -20.18
N LEU A 254 -11.53 5.46 -19.01
CA LEU A 254 -11.50 4.73 -17.75
C LEU A 254 -12.89 4.67 -17.12
N THR A 255 -13.20 3.54 -16.49
CA THR A 255 -14.42 3.34 -15.71
C THR A 255 -14.05 2.74 -14.37
N TYR A 256 -14.68 3.22 -13.30
CA TYR A 256 -14.44 2.71 -11.95
C TYR A 256 -14.76 1.21 -11.89
N ALA A 257 -13.78 0.43 -11.43
CA ALA A 257 -13.85 -1.03 -11.30
C ALA A 257 -14.15 -1.46 -9.85
N GLY A 258 -13.66 -0.70 -8.86
CA GLY A 258 -13.81 -1.00 -7.44
C GLY A 258 -12.79 -0.27 -6.57
N SER A 259 -12.88 -0.49 -5.26
CA SER A 259 -11.90 0.03 -4.29
C SER A 259 -10.79 -1.00 -4.08
N ALA A 260 -9.55 -0.55 -3.96
CA ALA A 260 -8.44 -1.37 -3.49
C ALA A 260 -8.48 -1.52 -1.96
N THR A 261 -9.26 -0.72 -1.22
CA THR A 261 -9.63 -1.05 0.15
C THR A 261 -10.76 -2.09 0.10
N LEU A 262 -10.41 -3.38 0.11
CA LEU A 262 -11.29 -4.45 -0.37
C LEU A 262 -12.66 -4.52 0.31
N PHE A 263 -12.76 -4.28 1.62
CA PHE A 263 -14.05 -4.28 2.34
C PHE A 263 -15.04 -3.23 1.83
N GLU A 264 -14.55 -2.18 1.17
CA GLU A 264 -15.41 -1.17 0.59
C GLU A 264 -16.12 -1.66 -0.68
N ASN A 265 -15.77 -2.82 -1.22
CA ASN A 265 -16.53 -3.43 -2.31
C ASN A 265 -17.75 -4.23 -1.81
N TYR A 266 -17.90 -4.38 -0.48
CA TYR A 266 -19.01 -5.11 0.15
C TYR A 266 -19.93 -4.09 0.84
N PRO A 267 -21.07 -3.71 0.24
CA PRO A 267 -21.98 -2.74 0.84
C PRO A 267 -22.42 -3.11 2.26
N ASP A 268 -22.62 -4.41 2.53
CA ASP A 268 -23.05 -4.90 3.84
C ASP A 268 -22.03 -4.69 4.96
N LEU A 269 -20.74 -4.58 4.62
CA LEU A 269 -19.64 -4.33 5.56
C LEU A 269 -19.33 -2.84 5.75
N ALA A 270 -19.89 -1.99 4.89
CA ALA A 270 -19.56 -0.57 4.85
C ALA A 270 -20.72 0.37 5.17
N LEU A 271 -21.96 -0.12 5.11
CA LEU A 271 -23.15 0.72 5.18
C LEU A 271 -24.24 0.05 6.02
N THR A 272 -25.06 0.84 6.70
CA THR A 272 -26.26 0.32 7.37
C THR A 272 -27.32 -0.12 6.36
N PRO A 273 -28.29 -0.97 6.75
CA PRO A 273 -29.39 -1.37 5.85
C PRO A 273 -30.16 -0.18 5.25
N ASP A 274 -30.41 0.87 6.03
CA ASP A 274 -31.11 2.07 5.56
C ASP A 274 -30.28 2.88 4.56
N GLN A 275 -28.96 2.98 4.79
CA GLN A 275 -28.04 3.62 3.84
C GLN A 275 -27.98 2.84 2.53
N ARG A 276 -27.94 1.50 2.57
CA ARG A 276 -27.96 0.67 1.36
C ARG A 276 -29.25 0.85 0.57
N LYS A 277 -30.40 0.83 1.24
CA LYS A 277 -31.71 1.10 0.63
C LYS A 277 -31.75 2.49 -0.04
N ALA A 278 -31.18 3.51 0.60
CA ALA A 278 -31.07 4.84 0.00
C ALA A 278 -30.18 4.82 -1.26
N LEU A 279 -29.01 4.15 -1.19
CA LEU A 279 -28.11 4.03 -2.35
C LEU A 279 -28.74 3.28 -3.51
N ASP A 280 -29.56 2.25 -3.28
CA ASP A 280 -30.23 1.48 -4.34
C ASP A 280 -31.18 2.30 -5.21
N SER A 281 -31.62 3.48 -4.73
CA SER A 281 -32.37 4.45 -5.55
C SER A 281 -31.51 5.21 -6.57
N ILE A 282 -30.19 5.17 -6.45
CA ILE A 282 -29.26 5.90 -7.32
C ILE A 282 -28.81 4.99 -8.48
N GLY A 283 -29.34 5.28 -9.67
CA GLY A 283 -29.05 4.52 -10.90
C GLY A 283 -27.71 4.86 -11.59
N VAL A 284 -27.03 5.94 -11.18
CA VAL A 284 -25.75 6.36 -11.77
C VAL A 284 -24.58 5.82 -10.94
N PRO A 285 -23.75 4.88 -11.46
CA PRO A 285 -22.71 4.21 -10.66
C PRO A 285 -21.69 5.15 -10.00
N SER A 286 -21.19 6.17 -10.70
CA SER A 286 -20.21 7.12 -10.15
C SER A 286 -20.79 7.98 -9.01
N LEU A 287 -22.09 8.24 -9.04
CA LEU A 287 -22.76 8.93 -7.95
C LEU A 287 -22.90 8.03 -6.73
N ARG A 288 -23.14 6.72 -6.91
CA ARG A 288 -23.27 5.78 -5.77
C ARG A 288 -22.05 5.82 -4.85
N GLU A 289 -20.85 5.82 -5.42
CA GLU A 289 -19.60 5.90 -4.64
C GLU A 289 -19.41 7.25 -3.96
N THR A 290 -19.82 8.34 -4.60
CA THR A 290 -19.78 9.68 -3.99
C THR A 290 -20.73 9.77 -2.81
N PHE A 291 -21.96 9.26 -2.94
CA PHE A 291 -22.92 9.21 -1.85
C PHE A 291 -22.51 8.25 -0.74
N LYS A 292 -21.82 7.15 -1.08
CA LYS A 292 -21.20 6.28 -0.10
C LYS A 292 -20.21 7.04 0.79
N ASP A 293 -19.41 7.95 0.23
CA ASP A 293 -18.46 8.76 1.01
C ASP A 293 -19.16 9.67 2.04
N TYR A 294 -20.39 10.13 1.78
CA TYR A 294 -21.20 10.85 2.78
C TYR A 294 -21.68 9.95 3.92
N CYS A 295 -21.87 8.66 3.67
CA CYS A 295 -22.29 7.71 4.71
C CYS A 295 -21.13 7.30 5.64
N VAL A 296 -19.91 7.18 5.10
CA VAL A 296 -18.75 6.67 5.86
C VAL A 296 -17.76 7.76 6.29
N GLY A 297 -17.87 8.98 5.76
CA GLY A 297 -16.95 10.07 6.09
C GLY A 297 -15.51 9.81 5.67
N ARG A 298 -15.30 9.14 4.53
CA ARG A 298 -13.99 8.61 4.11
C ARG A 298 -13.01 9.74 3.76
N PRO A 299 -11.86 9.85 4.44
CA PRO A 299 -10.85 10.85 4.12
C PRO A 299 -9.87 10.35 3.03
N PHE A 300 -9.75 9.07 2.76
CA PHE A 300 -8.77 8.59 1.79
C PHE A 300 -9.35 7.49 0.91
N ARG A 301 -9.23 7.66 -0.41
CA ARG A 301 -9.68 6.67 -1.39
C ARG A 301 -8.49 6.02 -2.08
N ARG A 302 -8.71 4.76 -2.46
CA ARG A 302 -7.80 3.94 -3.26
C ARG A 302 -8.65 3.29 -4.34
N ASP A 303 -8.85 4.01 -5.43
CA ASP A 303 -9.79 3.60 -6.47
C ASP A 303 -9.06 2.88 -7.59
N VAL A 304 -9.70 1.82 -8.11
CA VAL A 304 -9.24 1.06 -9.26
C VAL A 304 -10.16 1.39 -10.44
N PHE A 305 -9.57 1.78 -11.55
CA PHE A 305 -10.25 2.03 -12.82
C PHE A 305 -9.74 1.06 -13.89
N VAL A 306 -10.56 0.80 -14.90
CA VAL A 306 -10.21 -0.05 -16.04
C VAL A 306 -10.53 0.66 -17.35
N ARG A 307 -9.64 0.54 -18.33
CA ARG A 307 -9.88 1.08 -19.68
C ARG A 307 -10.76 0.11 -20.47
N GLY A 308 -11.99 0.53 -20.79
CA GLY A 308 -12.94 -0.34 -21.51
C GLY A 308 -13.41 -1.53 -20.67
N ALA A 309 -14.00 -1.25 -19.51
CA ALA A 309 -14.51 -2.24 -18.56
C ALA A 309 -15.34 -3.34 -19.22
N ARG A 310 -15.00 -4.60 -18.92
CA ARG A 310 -15.76 -5.78 -19.36
C ARG A 310 -16.30 -6.52 -18.15
N ARG A 311 -17.63 -6.59 -18.04
CA ARG A 311 -18.30 -7.45 -17.05
C ARG A 311 -18.11 -8.92 -17.44
N ILE A 312 -17.87 -9.76 -16.46
CA ILE A 312 -17.79 -11.22 -16.61
C ILE A 312 -18.94 -11.90 -15.89
N SER A 313 -19.34 -13.08 -16.35
CA SER A 313 -20.37 -13.87 -15.68
C SER A 313 -19.89 -14.33 -14.31
N VAL A 314 -20.84 -14.56 -13.39
CA VAL A 314 -20.57 -15.13 -12.07
C VAL A 314 -19.77 -16.42 -12.16
N ALA A 315 -20.18 -17.35 -13.05
CA ALA A 315 -19.48 -18.61 -13.26
C ALA A 315 -18.01 -18.41 -13.71
N LYS A 316 -17.74 -17.45 -14.60
CA LYS A 316 -16.36 -17.17 -15.04
C LYS A 316 -15.53 -16.54 -13.92
N ARG A 317 -16.10 -15.56 -13.20
CA ARG A 317 -15.44 -14.94 -12.04
C ARG A 317 -15.09 -16.00 -11.00
N ASP A 318 -16.06 -16.83 -10.64
CA ASP A 318 -15.89 -17.84 -9.60
C ASP A 318 -14.86 -18.88 -10.03
N ALA A 319 -14.85 -19.31 -11.30
CA ALA A 319 -13.80 -20.19 -11.82
C ALA A 319 -12.38 -19.57 -11.71
N MET A 320 -12.23 -18.28 -12.01
CA MET A 320 -10.94 -17.58 -11.86
C MET A 320 -10.52 -17.47 -10.40
N LEU A 321 -11.47 -17.23 -9.48
CA LEU A 321 -11.17 -17.18 -8.05
C LEU A 321 -10.87 -18.56 -7.47
N MET A 322 -11.56 -19.62 -7.91
CA MET A 322 -11.29 -20.99 -7.48
C MET A 322 -9.86 -21.44 -7.84
N ASP A 323 -9.35 -20.98 -8.99
CA ASP A 323 -7.97 -21.24 -9.44
C ASP A 323 -6.93 -20.39 -8.69
N MET A 324 -7.29 -19.19 -8.23
CA MET A 324 -6.43 -18.36 -7.39
C MET A 324 -6.13 -19.06 -6.05
N ALA A 325 -4.89 -18.95 -5.58
CA ALA A 325 -4.53 -19.40 -4.24
C ALA A 325 -4.48 -18.24 -3.24
N MET A 326 -4.57 -18.60 -1.96
CA MET A 326 -4.33 -17.70 -0.84
C MET A 326 -3.07 -18.15 -0.11
N ALA A 327 -2.29 -17.21 0.40
CA ALA A 327 -1.12 -17.50 1.23
C ALA A 327 -1.16 -16.67 2.52
N LEU A 328 -1.12 -17.33 3.67
CA LEU A 328 -1.17 -16.66 4.97
C LEU A 328 0.07 -15.77 5.16
N THR A 329 -0.16 -14.53 5.57
CA THR A 329 0.91 -13.53 5.79
C THR A 329 1.24 -13.30 7.25
N ILE A 330 0.48 -13.93 8.12
CA ILE A 330 0.61 -13.86 9.57
C ILE A 330 0.78 -15.28 10.14
N PRO A 331 1.32 -15.41 11.36
CA PRO A 331 1.32 -16.68 12.07
C PRO A 331 -0.10 -17.21 12.24
N ARG A 332 -0.27 -18.55 12.20
CA ARG A 332 -1.57 -19.18 12.42
C ARG A 332 -2.21 -18.78 13.75
N ALA A 333 -1.39 -18.61 14.79
CA ALA A 333 -1.83 -18.17 16.11
C ALA A 333 -2.38 -16.73 16.14
N ASP A 334 -2.09 -15.93 15.10
CA ASP A 334 -2.55 -14.54 14.97
C ASP A 334 -3.76 -14.39 14.04
N ALA A 335 -4.13 -15.44 13.31
CA ALA A 335 -5.35 -15.45 12.52
C ALA A 335 -6.60 -15.30 13.42
N ARG A 336 -7.53 -14.44 13.00
CA ARG A 336 -8.76 -14.10 13.71
C ARG A 336 -9.95 -14.23 12.78
N THR A 337 -11.06 -14.68 13.36
CA THR A 337 -12.38 -14.66 12.72
C THR A 337 -13.09 -13.33 12.93
N THR A 338 -12.74 -12.60 13.98
CA THR A 338 -13.19 -11.23 14.21
C THR A 338 -12.29 -10.25 13.47
N ILE A 339 -12.88 -9.48 12.55
CA ILE A 339 -12.17 -8.55 11.66
C ILE A 339 -12.76 -7.15 11.74
N GLN A 340 -11.91 -6.13 11.60
CA GLN A 340 -12.35 -4.73 11.52
C GLN A 340 -12.77 -4.40 10.09
N VAL A 341 -13.96 -3.82 9.95
CA VAL A 341 -14.60 -3.42 8.68
C VAL A 341 -15.06 -1.97 8.78
N PRO A 342 -15.41 -1.29 7.67
CA PRO A 342 -15.78 0.12 7.75
C PRO A 342 -16.99 0.41 8.65
N LEU A 343 -17.93 -0.53 8.80
CA LEU A 343 -19.08 -0.41 9.71
C LEU A 343 -18.77 -0.84 11.16
N GLY A 344 -17.50 -1.09 11.51
CA GLY A 344 -17.08 -1.53 12.84
C GLY A 344 -16.45 -2.92 12.80
N GLU A 345 -17.11 -3.91 13.40
CA GLU A 345 -16.59 -5.28 13.51
C GLU A 345 -17.48 -6.27 12.76
N ALA A 346 -16.86 -7.25 12.11
CA ALA A 346 -17.54 -8.38 11.49
C ALA A 346 -16.90 -9.70 11.96
N THR A 347 -17.72 -10.76 12.04
CA THR A 347 -17.28 -12.08 12.48
C THR A 347 -17.44 -13.08 11.35
N LEU A 348 -16.33 -13.67 10.94
CA LEU A 348 -16.25 -14.78 10.01
C LEU A 348 -16.72 -16.07 10.70
N GLU A 349 -17.46 -16.93 10.00
CA GLU A 349 -17.95 -18.18 10.58
C GLU A 349 -16.80 -19.12 10.92
N ALA A 350 -16.49 -19.28 12.22
CA ALA A 350 -15.33 -20.05 12.69
C ALA A 350 -15.30 -21.50 12.17
N LYS A 351 -16.47 -22.13 12.02
CA LYS A 351 -16.60 -23.48 11.44
C LYS A 351 -16.08 -23.60 10.01
N HIS A 352 -15.98 -22.49 9.27
CA HIS A 352 -15.39 -22.43 7.93
C HIS A 352 -13.95 -21.93 7.98
N TYR A 353 -13.70 -20.85 8.72
CA TYR A 353 -12.42 -20.15 8.64
C TYR A 353 -11.31 -20.78 9.48
N GLU A 354 -11.60 -21.45 10.60
CA GLU A 354 -10.56 -22.15 11.38
C GLU A 354 -9.89 -23.27 10.56
N PRO A 355 -10.63 -24.18 9.89
CA PRO A 355 -10.02 -25.15 8.99
C PRO A 355 -9.25 -24.53 7.82
N ILE A 356 -9.72 -23.39 7.30
CA ILE A 356 -9.02 -22.66 6.24
C ILE A 356 -7.69 -22.09 6.74
N PHE A 357 -7.68 -21.50 7.94
CA PHE A 357 -6.45 -21.02 8.56
C PHE A 357 -5.47 -22.15 8.83
N ASP A 358 -5.95 -23.31 9.30
CA ASP A 358 -5.12 -24.50 9.50
C ASP A 358 -4.50 -24.97 8.18
N ALA A 359 -5.30 -25.08 7.11
CA ALA A 359 -4.82 -25.48 5.80
C ALA A 359 -3.82 -24.49 5.18
N LEU A 360 -4.02 -23.19 5.40
CA LEU A 360 -3.12 -22.13 4.95
C LEU A 360 -1.86 -22.00 5.82
N ALA A 361 -1.92 -22.46 7.07
CA ALA A 361 -0.75 -22.55 7.92
C ALA A 361 0.26 -23.57 7.38
N ASP A 362 -0.17 -24.62 6.67
CA ASP A 362 0.76 -25.56 6.03
C ASP A 362 1.43 -24.95 4.78
N GLY A 363 0.72 -24.08 4.08
CA GLY A 363 1.23 -23.38 2.91
C GLY A 363 0.11 -22.81 2.02
N PRO A 364 0.48 -22.17 0.90
CA PRO A 364 -0.48 -21.63 -0.04
C PRO A 364 -1.42 -22.71 -0.60
N ARG A 365 -2.72 -22.40 -0.71
CA ARG A 365 -3.77 -23.33 -1.18
C ARG A 365 -4.70 -22.62 -2.15
N ARG A 366 -5.16 -23.33 -3.18
CA ARG A 366 -6.18 -22.79 -4.10
C ARG A 366 -7.50 -22.62 -3.37
N ILE A 367 -8.27 -21.58 -3.70
CA ILE A 367 -9.56 -21.32 -3.04
C ILE A 367 -10.53 -22.48 -3.26
N GLY A 368 -10.50 -23.13 -4.43
CA GLY A 368 -11.27 -24.36 -4.67
C GLY A 368 -10.95 -25.48 -3.69
N GLU A 369 -9.67 -25.68 -3.37
CA GLU A 369 -9.23 -26.69 -2.40
C GLU A 369 -9.68 -26.33 -0.98
N LEU A 370 -9.67 -25.05 -0.62
CA LEU A 370 -10.13 -24.55 0.68
C LEU A 370 -11.64 -24.77 0.88
N ILE A 371 -12.44 -24.52 -0.16
CA ILE A 371 -13.89 -24.79 -0.15
C ILE A 371 -14.16 -26.29 -0.06
N ASP A 372 -13.28 -27.10 -0.64
CA ASP A 372 -13.41 -28.55 -0.68
C ASP A 372 -12.87 -29.29 0.56
N LEU A 373 -12.31 -28.57 1.53
CA LEU A 373 -11.89 -29.15 2.81
C LEU A 373 -13.06 -29.93 3.45
N PRO A 374 -12.82 -31.16 3.93
CA PRO A 374 -13.87 -32.00 4.52
C PRO A 374 -14.64 -31.32 5.66
N GLU A 375 -13.94 -30.55 6.48
CA GLU A 375 -14.49 -29.77 7.60
C GLU A 375 -15.42 -28.67 7.10
N VAL A 376 -14.99 -27.92 6.08
CA VAL A 376 -15.76 -26.83 5.46
C VAL A 376 -17.02 -27.37 4.78
N ARG A 377 -16.89 -28.46 4.01
CA ARG A 377 -18.04 -29.12 3.37
C ARG A 377 -19.04 -29.69 4.40
N ARG A 378 -18.55 -30.29 5.49
CA ARG A 378 -19.40 -30.84 6.56
C ARG A 378 -20.14 -29.75 7.34
N ALA A 379 -19.51 -28.58 7.51
CA ALA A 379 -20.10 -27.43 8.21
C ALA A 379 -21.32 -26.83 7.49
N GLY A 380 -21.50 -27.12 6.19
CA GLY A 380 -22.59 -26.60 5.36
C GLY A 380 -22.57 -25.06 5.22
N GLY A 381 -23.55 -24.48 4.54
CA GLY A 381 -23.62 -23.03 4.30
C GLY A 381 -23.08 -22.61 2.93
N ASN A 382 -23.09 -21.30 2.65
CA ASN A 382 -22.79 -20.73 1.34
C ASN A 382 -21.51 -19.89 1.35
N LEU A 383 -20.39 -20.50 1.76
CA LEU A 383 -19.08 -19.85 1.65
C LEU A 383 -18.68 -19.75 0.17
N SER A 384 -18.42 -18.54 -0.31
CA SER A 384 -18.08 -18.30 -1.71
C SER A 384 -16.59 -17.99 -1.92
N ALA A 385 -16.08 -18.24 -3.12
CA ALA A 385 -14.69 -17.91 -3.47
C ALA A 385 -14.39 -16.39 -3.37
N VAL A 386 -15.39 -15.55 -3.70
CA VAL A 386 -15.31 -14.08 -3.54
C VAL A 386 -15.15 -13.69 -2.07
N GLU A 387 -15.86 -14.37 -1.19
CA GLU A 387 -15.81 -14.12 0.24
C GLU A 387 -14.44 -14.51 0.81
N ILE A 388 -13.96 -15.73 0.55
CA ILE A 388 -12.64 -16.18 1.02
C ILE A 388 -11.54 -15.21 0.57
N ALA A 389 -11.50 -14.88 -0.74
CA ALA A 389 -10.46 -14.00 -1.28
C ALA A 389 -10.53 -12.60 -0.66
N GLY A 390 -11.72 -12.00 -0.62
CA GLY A 390 -11.89 -10.63 -0.12
C GLY A 390 -11.75 -10.50 1.39
N MET A 391 -12.24 -11.47 2.17
CA MET A 391 -12.15 -11.44 3.63
C MET A 391 -10.72 -11.63 4.10
N LEU A 392 -10.00 -12.63 3.57
CA LEU A 392 -8.62 -12.90 3.99
C LEU A 392 -7.65 -11.79 3.55
N THR A 393 -7.81 -11.24 2.35
CA THR A 393 -6.95 -10.13 1.89
C THR A 393 -7.34 -8.79 2.51
N GLY A 394 -8.64 -8.51 2.64
CA GLY A 394 -9.14 -7.29 3.25
C GLY A 394 -8.74 -7.14 4.71
N SER A 395 -8.67 -8.25 5.45
CA SER A 395 -8.24 -8.29 6.85
C SER A 395 -6.72 -8.35 7.07
N ASN A 396 -5.91 -8.29 6.00
CA ASN A 396 -4.44 -8.45 6.06
C ASN A 396 -3.96 -9.81 6.60
N GLN A 397 -4.78 -10.85 6.54
CA GLN A 397 -4.42 -12.18 7.06
C GLN A 397 -3.76 -13.05 5.99
N ALA A 398 -4.10 -12.84 4.72
CA ALA A 398 -3.48 -13.53 3.58
C ALA A 398 -3.36 -12.64 2.34
N ILE A 399 -2.50 -13.02 1.41
CA ILE A 399 -2.38 -12.40 0.09
C ILE A 399 -2.94 -13.31 -1.01
N PRO A 400 -3.51 -12.73 -2.08
CA PRO A 400 -3.91 -13.49 -3.25
C PRO A 400 -2.70 -13.89 -4.08
N VAL A 401 -2.76 -15.08 -4.66
CA VAL A 401 -1.73 -15.66 -5.51
C VAL A 401 -2.40 -16.09 -6.82
N PRO A 402 -2.47 -15.21 -7.84
CA PRO A 402 -3.17 -15.49 -9.09
C PRO A 402 -2.60 -16.69 -9.86
N ASN A 403 -1.27 -16.85 -9.86
CA ASN A 403 -0.57 -17.93 -10.53
C ASN A 403 0.23 -18.73 -9.49
N PRO A 404 -0.40 -19.63 -8.72
CA PRO A 404 0.29 -20.36 -7.67
C PRO A 404 1.34 -21.31 -8.24
N PRO A 405 2.60 -21.27 -7.75
CA PRO A 405 3.63 -22.21 -8.18
C PRO A 405 3.37 -23.59 -7.57
N GLU A 406 3.85 -24.66 -8.22
CA GLU A 406 3.81 -26.02 -7.64
C GLU A 406 4.61 -26.12 -6.34
N ARG A 407 5.73 -25.39 -6.26
CA ARG A 407 6.58 -25.28 -5.08
C ARG A 407 7.04 -23.84 -4.89
N VAL A 408 6.92 -23.35 -3.67
CA VAL A 408 7.49 -22.06 -3.30
C VAL A 408 9.00 -22.20 -3.13
N THR A 409 9.76 -21.40 -3.88
CA THR A 409 11.20 -21.27 -3.74
C THR A 409 11.54 -19.78 -3.73
N PRO A 410 12.50 -19.33 -2.90
CA PRO A 410 12.92 -17.93 -2.92
C PRO A 410 13.54 -17.56 -4.27
N LEU A 411 13.03 -16.49 -4.87
CA LEU A 411 13.58 -15.94 -6.10
C LEU A 411 14.88 -15.18 -5.81
N PRO A 412 15.90 -15.24 -6.68
CA PRO A 412 17.14 -14.51 -6.48
C PRO A 412 16.93 -13.00 -6.28
N GLY A 413 16.05 -12.37 -7.07
CA GLY A 413 15.72 -10.96 -6.95
C GLY A 413 15.05 -10.61 -5.61
N VAL A 414 14.21 -11.50 -5.07
CA VAL A 414 13.58 -11.35 -3.75
C VAL A 414 14.64 -11.38 -2.65
N LEU A 415 15.55 -12.35 -2.68
CA LEU A 415 16.62 -12.47 -1.68
C LEU A 415 17.55 -11.25 -1.70
N ALA A 416 17.94 -10.78 -2.89
CA ALA A 416 18.81 -9.63 -3.04
C ALA A 416 18.13 -8.33 -2.56
N HIS A 417 16.87 -8.09 -2.98
CA HIS A 417 16.08 -6.95 -2.54
C HIS A 417 15.87 -6.94 -1.02
N ASN A 418 15.47 -8.07 -0.43
CA ASN A 418 15.21 -8.16 1.01
C ASN A 418 16.49 -7.97 1.83
N ARG A 419 17.64 -8.48 1.35
CA ARG A 419 18.94 -8.24 2.01
C ARG A 419 19.29 -6.75 2.02
N ALA A 420 19.11 -6.06 0.90
CA ALA A 420 19.36 -4.62 0.82
C ALA A 420 18.42 -3.84 1.77
N ALA A 421 17.13 -4.16 1.75
CA ALA A 421 16.12 -3.54 2.61
C ALA A 421 16.37 -3.81 4.11
N ALA A 422 16.81 -5.03 4.46
CA ALA A 422 17.16 -5.41 5.82
C ALA A 422 18.36 -4.62 6.34
N ASN A 423 19.42 -4.51 5.54
CA ASN A 423 20.62 -3.75 5.88
C ASN A 423 20.32 -2.25 6.04
N GLU A 424 19.57 -1.66 5.10
CA GLU A 424 19.14 -0.26 5.20
C GLU A 424 18.38 0.00 6.51
N LEU A 425 17.40 -0.84 6.84
CA LEU A 425 16.62 -0.68 8.08
C LEU A 425 17.47 -0.90 9.34
N ALA A 426 18.36 -1.90 9.33
CA ALA A 426 19.23 -2.22 10.46
C ALA A 426 20.23 -1.10 10.81
N THR A 427 20.58 -0.25 9.84
CA THR A 427 21.53 0.87 10.01
C THR A 427 20.87 2.25 10.13
N SER A 428 19.54 2.32 10.04
CA SER A 428 18.82 3.61 10.07
C SER A 428 18.58 4.09 11.50
N GLU A 429 18.94 5.34 11.80
CA GLU A 429 18.74 5.97 13.12
C GLU A 429 17.29 6.47 13.38
N GLY A 430 16.36 6.33 12.42
CA GLY A 430 14.98 6.84 12.55
C GLY A 430 13.88 5.94 11.98
N ARG A 431 14.21 5.07 11.02
CA ARG A 431 13.23 4.23 10.34
C ARG A 431 12.87 3.03 11.21
N LYS A 432 11.59 2.88 11.55
CA LYS A 432 11.08 1.80 12.42
C LYS A 432 10.45 0.63 11.65
N SER A 433 10.31 0.74 10.33
CA SER A 433 9.73 -0.33 9.48
C SER A 433 10.20 -0.26 8.03
N SER A 434 10.14 -1.41 7.35
CA SER A 434 10.38 -1.56 5.92
C SER A 434 9.36 -2.55 5.33
N ALA A 435 9.61 -3.03 4.12
CA ALA A 435 8.87 -4.12 3.53
C ALA A 435 9.81 -5.12 2.84
N PHE A 436 9.44 -6.39 2.89
CA PHE A 436 10.12 -7.47 2.17
C PHE A 436 9.24 -8.00 1.05
N ALA A 437 9.87 -8.25 -0.11
CA ALA A 437 9.26 -8.97 -1.21
C ALA A 437 9.02 -10.43 -0.80
N ALA A 438 7.89 -10.98 -1.26
CA ALA A 438 7.59 -12.40 -1.19
C ALA A 438 7.70 -13.00 -2.60
N SER A 439 8.30 -14.19 -2.70
CA SER A 439 8.40 -14.90 -3.99
C SER A 439 7.04 -15.42 -4.48
N ILE A 440 6.05 -15.48 -3.58
CA ILE A 440 4.69 -15.85 -3.90
C ILE A 440 3.76 -14.64 -3.99
N GLY A 441 2.82 -14.69 -4.93
CA GLY A 441 1.76 -13.69 -5.08
C GLY A 441 2.21 -12.37 -5.71
N GLY A 442 3.51 -12.20 -5.99
CA GLY A 442 4.02 -10.99 -6.59
C GLY A 442 3.85 -9.75 -5.70
N ALA A 443 3.90 -9.93 -4.38
CA ALA A 443 3.60 -8.93 -3.38
C ALA A 443 4.71 -8.83 -2.31
N GLY A 444 4.42 -8.16 -1.19
CA GLY A 444 5.35 -8.05 -0.07
C GLY A 444 4.65 -7.89 1.27
N LEU A 445 5.45 -7.87 2.33
CA LEU A 445 5.04 -7.83 3.72
C LEU A 445 5.71 -6.64 4.39
N HIS A 446 4.99 -5.94 5.26
CA HIS A 446 5.62 -5.00 6.17
C HIS A 446 6.46 -5.77 7.18
N VAL A 447 7.65 -5.24 7.49
CA VAL A 447 8.55 -5.82 8.49
C VAL A 447 9.02 -4.75 9.47
N SER A 448 9.15 -5.17 10.73
CA SER A 448 9.72 -4.38 11.81
C SER A 448 11.25 -4.37 11.76
N THR A 449 11.87 -3.47 12.54
CA THR A 449 13.32 -3.45 12.73
C THR A 449 13.87 -4.79 13.24
N MET A 450 13.17 -5.45 14.17
CA MET A 450 13.67 -6.71 14.74
C MET A 450 13.59 -7.88 13.75
N GLU A 451 12.56 -7.90 12.93
CA GLU A 451 12.48 -8.81 11.79
C GLU A 451 13.59 -8.57 10.77
N ALA A 452 13.90 -7.32 10.45
CA ALA A 452 15.03 -7.03 9.57
C ALA A 452 16.37 -7.49 10.15
N LEU A 453 16.60 -7.32 11.45
CA LEU A 453 17.81 -7.81 12.13
C LEU A 453 17.91 -9.34 12.14
N LEU A 454 16.78 -10.04 12.29
CA LEU A 454 16.72 -11.50 12.11
C LEU A 454 17.15 -11.87 10.68
N TYR A 455 16.56 -11.23 9.67
CA TYR A 455 16.87 -11.51 8.26
C TYR A 455 18.34 -11.24 7.91
N ASP A 456 18.86 -10.10 8.37
CA ASP A 456 20.25 -9.67 8.22
C ASP A 456 21.21 -10.71 8.82
N GLY A 457 20.98 -11.14 10.07
CA GLY A 457 21.80 -12.16 10.72
C GLY A 457 21.80 -13.51 9.99
N LEU A 458 20.63 -13.98 9.55
CA LEU A 458 20.54 -15.22 8.77
C LEU A 458 21.27 -15.10 7.42
N CYS A 459 21.22 -13.93 6.77
CA CYS A 459 21.95 -13.67 5.53
C CYS A 459 23.47 -13.61 5.70
N GLU A 460 23.96 -13.26 6.89
CA GLU A 460 25.38 -13.28 7.28
C GLU A 460 25.84 -14.66 7.78
N GLY A 461 24.95 -15.65 7.85
CA GLY A 461 25.27 -17.00 8.32
C GLY A 461 25.36 -17.11 9.84
N VAL A 462 24.77 -16.17 10.58
CA VAL A 462 24.59 -16.31 12.03
C VAL A 462 23.76 -17.56 12.30
N PRO A 463 24.17 -18.45 13.23
CA PRO A 463 23.39 -19.62 13.59
C PRO A 463 21.95 -19.26 13.98
N GLU A 464 20.97 -20.07 13.56
CA GLU A 464 19.55 -19.94 13.92
C GLU A 464 19.32 -20.37 15.39
N THR A 465 20.02 -19.71 16.30
CA THR A 465 19.87 -19.85 17.74
C THR A 465 19.61 -18.48 18.34
N LEU A 466 18.75 -18.44 19.36
CA LEU A 466 18.32 -17.17 19.97
C LEU A 466 19.51 -16.33 20.43
N ASP A 467 20.46 -16.93 21.15
CA ASP A 467 21.62 -16.22 21.69
C ASP A 467 22.51 -15.61 20.60
N ALA A 468 22.75 -16.33 19.49
CA ALA A 468 23.59 -15.85 18.40
C ALA A 468 22.94 -14.65 17.67
N LEU A 469 21.63 -14.75 17.42
CA LEU A 469 20.86 -13.70 16.74
C LEU A 469 20.65 -12.46 17.63
N VAL A 470 20.46 -12.64 18.94
CA VAL A 470 20.43 -11.51 19.90
C VAL A 470 21.79 -10.81 19.92
N GLY A 471 22.89 -11.57 19.96
CA GLY A 471 24.23 -11.01 19.87
C GLY A 471 24.46 -10.22 18.58
N HIS A 472 23.93 -10.71 17.45
CA HIS A 472 23.94 -9.99 16.17
C HIS A 472 23.15 -8.68 16.24
N ALA A 473 21.89 -8.74 16.67
CA ALA A 473 21.02 -7.58 16.78
C ALA A 473 21.63 -6.48 17.66
N MET A 474 22.20 -6.83 18.82
CA MET A 474 22.86 -5.86 19.71
C MET A 474 24.05 -5.16 19.03
N ARG A 475 24.89 -5.90 18.29
CA ARG A 475 26.01 -5.30 17.55
C ARG A 475 25.53 -4.32 16.48
N ARG A 476 24.49 -4.67 15.72
CA ARG A 476 23.96 -3.85 14.63
C ARG A 476 23.27 -2.59 15.14
N LEU A 477 22.56 -2.68 16.27
CA LEU A 477 21.95 -1.53 16.94
C LEU A 477 22.96 -0.61 17.65
N ALA A 478 24.26 -0.90 17.56
CA ALA A 478 25.32 -0.22 18.32
C ALA A 478 25.02 -0.16 19.82
N ALA A 479 24.30 -1.16 20.35
CA ALA A 479 24.01 -1.25 21.77
C ALA A 479 25.34 -1.49 22.52
N PRO A 480 25.62 -0.77 23.61
CA PRO A 480 26.83 -0.99 24.39
C PRO A 480 26.94 -2.45 24.84
N GLU A 481 28.14 -3.02 24.93
CA GLU A 481 28.33 -4.38 25.47
C GLU A 481 27.77 -4.51 26.91
N ASN A 482 27.63 -3.38 27.61
CA ASN A 482 27.03 -3.23 28.93
C ASN A 482 25.59 -2.69 28.90
N ALA A 483 24.86 -2.83 27.78
CA ALA A 483 23.42 -2.57 27.75
C ALA A 483 22.76 -3.30 28.93
N ASP A 484 21.84 -2.63 29.62
CA ASP A 484 21.22 -3.18 30.81
C ASP A 484 20.48 -4.50 30.51
N ASP A 485 20.36 -5.34 31.54
CA ASP A 485 19.70 -6.65 31.41
C ASP A 485 18.27 -6.53 30.86
N ALA A 486 17.60 -5.39 31.09
CA ALA A 486 16.27 -5.11 30.60
C ALA A 486 16.22 -4.93 29.07
N SER A 487 17.16 -4.16 28.49
CA SER A 487 17.25 -3.93 27.05
C SER A 487 17.61 -5.22 26.31
N ARG A 488 18.58 -5.97 26.85
CA ARG A 488 18.95 -7.27 26.28
C ARG A 488 17.80 -8.26 26.30
N LYS A 489 17.05 -8.31 27.42
CA LYS A 489 15.86 -9.16 27.55
C LYS A 489 14.78 -8.77 26.54
N ALA A 490 14.51 -7.48 26.34
CA ALA A 490 13.51 -7.02 25.38
C ALA A 490 13.85 -7.43 23.93
N ILE A 491 15.14 -7.34 23.55
CA ILE A 491 15.63 -7.82 22.25
C ILE A 491 15.46 -9.34 22.16
N ALA A 492 15.83 -10.09 23.20
CA ALA A 492 15.69 -11.54 23.23
C ALA A 492 14.23 -12.00 23.09
N ASP A 493 13.31 -11.40 23.84
CA ASP A 493 11.88 -11.72 23.77
C ASP A 493 11.32 -11.44 22.36
N SER A 494 11.71 -10.31 21.76
CA SER A 494 11.30 -9.94 20.40
C SER A 494 11.90 -10.87 19.34
N MET A 495 13.17 -11.26 19.49
CA MET A 495 13.86 -12.16 18.56
C MET A 495 13.31 -13.60 18.65
N ASP A 496 13.02 -14.11 19.84
CA ASP A 496 12.38 -15.41 20.04
C ASP A 496 10.99 -15.43 19.39
N TRP A 497 10.23 -14.33 19.53
CA TRP A 497 8.96 -14.19 18.82
C TRP A 497 9.16 -14.25 17.30
N CYS A 498 10.10 -13.51 16.73
CA CYS A 498 10.37 -13.51 15.28
C CYS A 498 10.77 -14.90 14.76
N LEU A 499 11.61 -15.63 15.51
CA LEU A 499 12.02 -17.00 15.18
C LEU A 499 10.85 -17.98 15.14
N ARG A 500 9.95 -17.90 16.12
CA ARG A 500 8.81 -18.81 16.24
C ARG A 500 7.65 -18.46 15.31
N ASN A 501 7.52 -17.19 14.93
CA ASN A 501 6.33 -16.66 14.28
C ASN A 501 6.59 -16.14 12.86
N SER A 502 7.50 -15.17 12.69
CA SER A 502 7.79 -14.56 11.38
C SER A 502 8.55 -15.51 10.46
N LEU A 503 9.62 -16.17 10.95
CA LEU A 503 10.48 -17.01 10.12
C LEU A 503 9.75 -18.19 9.43
N PRO A 504 8.84 -18.94 10.11
CA PRO A 504 8.06 -19.98 9.45
C PRO A 504 7.13 -19.45 8.35
N VAL A 505 6.57 -18.24 8.52
CA VAL A 505 5.75 -17.58 7.50
C VAL A 505 6.62 -17.19 6.30
N TRP A 506 7.78 -16.58 6.55
CA TRP A 506 8.72 -16.18 5.50
C TRP A 506 9.19 -17.33 4.61
N ARG A 507 9.51 -18.49 5.20
CA ARG A 507 9.88 -19.70 4.46
C ARG A 507 8.75 -20.16 3.52
N LYS A 508 7.51 -20.12 3.98
CA LYS A 508 6.31 -20.50 3.18
C LYS A 508 6.01 -19.52 2.05
N LEU A 509 6.40 -18.25 2.21
CA LEU A 509 6.23 -17.20 1.22
C LEU A 509 7.46 -17.02 0.31
N GLY A 510 8.54 -17.75 0.55
CA GLY A 510 9.79 -17.62 -0.18
C GLY A 510 10.46 -16.25 0.01
N VAL A 511 10.31 -15.65 1.19
CA VAL A 511 11.01 -14.42 1.60
C VAL A 511 12.48 -14.74 1.94
N ILE A 512 12.71 -15.93 2.49
CA ILE A 512 14.01 -16.51 2.84
C ILE A 512 14.01 -18.02 2.55
N GLY A 513 15.21 -18.61 2.44
CA GLY A 513 15.44 -20.03 2.18
C GLY A 513 15.27 -20.97 3.36
#